data_AF-A0AAD5AHV2-F1
#
_entry.id   AF-A0AAD5AHV2-F1
#
_cell.length_a   1.000
_cell.length_b   1.000
_cell.length_c   1.000
_cell.angle_alpha   90.00
_cell.angle_beta   90.00
_cell.angle_gamma   90.00
#
_symmetry.space_group_name_H-M   'P 1'
#
loop_
_entity.id
_entity.type
_entity.pdbx_description
1 polymer ?
#
loop_
_entity_poly.entity_id
_entity_poly.type
_entity_poly.pdbx_seq_one_letter_code
_entity_poly.pdbx_strand_id
1 'polypeptide(L)'
;MDGNGKRSRIDRRSWKPFSAVLQGMVLQLEEVQTKYKKYFKKENITIRLHHALAYPQMHKNMSNVLCLKTADSRVFYIAAESEEEQKIWVETINLIAARYSAPPLISTSNNIEEHPQVLPSFPSPLSLKQQVEYTKYKISENMFYSVTRRSRKDSPSKNTEYELKRYTVYSRALENADQYLNVQM
;
A
#
# COMPACT_ATOMS: atom_id res chain seq x y z
N MET A 1 -7.53 0.66 -11.00
CA MET A 1 -7.23 1.94 -11.68
C MET A 1 -5.78 1.87 -12.15
N ASP A 2 -5.45 2.52 -13.26
CA ASP A 2 -4.06 2.71 -13.69
C ASP A 2 -3.41 3.89 -12.94
N GLY A 3 -2.12 4.13 -13.18
CA GLY A 3 -1.33 5.15 -12.48
C GLY A 3 -1.84 6.59 -12.66
N ASN A 4 -2.75 6.82 -13.60
CA ASN A 4 -3.34 8.14 -13.90
C ASN A 4 -4.76 8.25 -13.35
N GLY A 5 -5.18 7.34 -12.47
CA GLY A 5 -6.53 7.30 -11.91
C GLY A 5 -7.59 6.84 -12.90
N LYS A 6 -7.23 6.44 -14.12
CA LYS A 6 -8.19 5.90 -15.09
C LYS A 6 -8.56 4.48 -14.71
N ARG A 7 -9.78 4.12 -15.07
CA ARG A 7 -10.32 2.77 -14.91
C ARG A 7 -9.47 1.79 -15.73
N SER A 8 -8.87 0.77 -15.09
CA SER A 8 -8.06 -0.25 -15.76
C SER A 8 -8.85 -0.86 -16.93
N ARG A 9 -8.20 -1.18 -18.06
CA ARG A 9 -8.91 -1.78 -19.20
C ARG A 9 -9.63 -3.08 -18.79
N ILE A 10 -10.79 -3.37 -19.39
CA ILE A 10 -11.68 -4.48 -18.97
C ILE A 10 -10.99 -5.84 -19.06
N ASP A 11 -10.16 -6.05 -20.09
CA ASP A 11 -9.34 -7.24 -20.32
C ASP A 11 -8.35 -7.53 -19.16
N ARG A 12 -8.04 -6.52 -18.35
CA ARG A 12 -7.12 -6.63 -17.20
C ARG A 12 -7.84 -6.73 -15.85
N ARG A 13 -9.15 -6.99 -15.84
CA ARG A 13 -9.96 -7.07 -14.61
C ARG A 13 -10.45 -8.48 -14.28
N SER A 14 -10.02 -9.47 -15.04
CA SER A 14 -10.35 -10.87 -14.77
C SER A 14 -9.45 -11.44 -13.69
N TRP A 15 -10.01 -12.31 -12.84
CA TRP A 15 -9.25 -13.10 -11.90
C TRP A 15 -8.35 -14.09 -12.66
N LYS A 16 -7.05 -14.09 -12.35
CA LYS A 16 -6.05 -15.00 -12.92
C LYS A 16 -5.14 -15.49 -11.80
N PRO A 17 -4.65 -16.74 -11.87
CA PRO A 17 -3.69 -17.24 -10.91
C PRO A 17 -2.32 -16.61 -11.16
N PHE A 18 -1.68 -16.15 -10.09
CA PHE A 18 -0.32 -15.61 -10.11
C PHE A 18 0.51 -16.28 -9.03
N SER A 19 1.79 -16.51 -9.32
CA SER A 19 2.78 -16.70 -8.27
C SER A 19 3.29 -15.34 -7.83
N ALA A 20 3.41 -15.12 -6.52
CA ALA A 20 3.82 -13.85 -5.94
C ALA A 20 5.17 -13.98 -5.25
N VAL A 21 6.11 -13.09 -5.59
CA VAL A 21 7.44 -13.03 -4.98
C VAL A 21 7.71 -11.61 -4.51
N LEU A 22 8.09 -11.47 -3.24
CA LEU A 22 8.39 -10.20 -2.60
C LEU A 22 9.90 -10.06 -2.38
N GLN A 23 10.52 -9.10 -3.07
CA GLN A 23 11.95 -8.82 -2.97
C GLN A 23 12.15 -7.34 -2.62
N GLY A 24 12.58 -7.08 -1.39
CA GLY A 24 12.66 -5.73 -0.86
C GLY A 24 11.30 -5.02 -0.96
N MET A 25 11.25 -3.88 -1.66
CA MET A 25 10.02 -3.11 -1.87
C MET A 25 9.27 -3.46 -3.17
N VAL A 26 9.59 -4.58 -3.81
CA VAL A 26 9.00 -4.97 -5.09
C VAL A 26 8.25 -6.28 -4.95
N LEU A 27 6.95 -6.25 -5.25
CA LEU A 27 6.11 -7.42 -5.40
C LEU A 27 6.02 -7.78 -6.89
N GLN A 28 6.53 -8.95 -7.25
CA GLN A 28 6.47 -9.50 -8.59
C GLN A 28 5.36 -10.55 -8.64
N LEU A 29 4.47 -10.43 -9.63
CA LEU A 29 3.42 -11.40 -9.89
C LEU A 29 3.66 -12.02 -11.28
N GLU A 30 3.83 -13.33 -11.34
CA GLU A 30 4.00 -14.09 -12.58
C GLU A 30 2.74 -14.91 -12.86
N GLU A 31 2.09 -14.71 -14.02
CA GLU A 31 0.87 -15.46 -14.39
C GLU A 31 1.19 -16.95 -14.49
N VAL A 32 0.45 -17.76 -13.71
CA VAL A 32 0.58 -19.21 -13.75
C VAL A 32 -0.09 -19.73 -15.01
N GLN A 33 0.68 -20.38 -15.88
CA GLN A 33 0.14 -20.96 -17.11
C GLN A 33 -0.70 -22.21 -16.81
N THR A 34 -1.93 -22.22 -17.30
CA THR A 34 -2.76 -23.42 -17.35
C THR A 34 -2.46 -24.22 -18.62
N LYS A 35 -2.85 -25.50 -18.67
CA LYS A 35 -2.66 -26.39 -19.84
C LYS A 35 -3.17 -25.76 -21.16
N TYR A 36 -4.24 -24.97 -21.10
CA TYR A 36 -4.84 -24.29 -22.25
C TYR A 36 -4.16 -22.97 -22.63
N LYS A 37 -3.35 -22.38 -21.74
CA LYS A 37 -2.68 -21.08 -21.94
C LYS A 37 -1.19 -21.19 -22.28
N LYS A 38 -0.67 -22.40 -22.48
CA LYS A 38 0.78 -22.64 -22.71
C LYS A 38 1.35 -21.90 -23.92
N TYR A 39 0.50 -21.55 -24.89
CA TYR A 39 0.88 -20.85 -26.13
C TYR A 39 0.77 -19.32 -26.05
N PHE A 40 0.23 -18.76 -24.96
CA PHE A 40 0.13 -17.31 -24.78
C PHE A 40 1.29 -16.77 -23.94
N LYS A 41 1.72 -15.54 -24.26
CA LYS A 41 2.76 -14.84 -23.51
C LYS A 41 2.31 -14.65 -22.05
N LYS A 42 3.18 -15.06 -21.10
CA LYS A 42 2.97 -14.83 -19.66
C LYS A 42 2.90 -13.32 -19.38
N GLU A 43 1.93 -12.93 -18.55
CA GLU A 43 1.87 -11.59 -18.00
C GLU A 43 2.69 -11.54 -16.71
N ASN A 44 3.66 -10.62 -16.67
CA ASN A 44 4.46 -10.34 -15.47
C ASN A 44 4.10 -8.94 -14.98
N ILE A 45 3.66 -8.83 -13.73
CA ILE A 45 3.27 -7.57 -13.10
C ILE A 45 4.28 -7.23 -12.01
N THR A 46 4.89 -6.05 -12.11
CA THR A 46 5.81 -5.53 -11.08
C THR A 46 5.14 -4.38 -10.33
N ILE A 47 5.04 -4.53 -9.02
CA ILE A 47 4.38 -3.57 -8.13
C ILE A 47 5.43 -3.03 -7.15
N ARG A 48 5.63 -1.72 -7.14
CA ARG A 48 6.48 -1.04 -6.15
C ARG A 48 5.64 -0.74 -4.91
N LEU A 49 6.15 -1.07 -3.74
CA LEU A 49 5.44 -0.97 -2.47
C LEU A 49 5.74 0.31 -1.67
N HIS A 50 6.54 1.24 -2.22
CA HIS A 50 6.70 2.57 -1.62
C HIS A 50 5.34 3.21 -1.39
N HIS A 51 5.09 3.64 -0.16
CA HIS A 51 3.85 4.25 0.30
C HIS A 51 2.57 3.44 0.03
N ALA A 52 2.70 2.13 -0.18
CA ALA A 52 1.57 1.25 -0.41
C ALA A 52 0.80 0.97 0.89
N LEU A 53 -0.47 0.63 0.75
CA LEU A 53 -1.34 0.22 1.84
C LEU A 53 -2.08 -1.05 1.43
N ALA A 54 -1.91 -2.11 2.21
CA ALA A 54 -2.64 -3.36 2.08
C ALA A 54 -3.70 -3.48 3.18
N TYR A 55 -4.88 -4.03 2.86
CA TYR A 55 -5.91 -4.34 3.86
C TYR A 55 -6.85 -5.46 3.38
N PRO A 56 -7.45 -6.25 4.29
CA PRO A 56 -8.47 -7.23 3.94
C PRO A 56 -9.67 -6.55 3.28
N GLN A 57 -10.23 -7.18 2.26
CA GLN A 57 -11.31 -6.64 1.46
C GLN A 57 -12.37 -7.71 1.22
N MET A 58 -13.62 -7.41 1.56
CA MET A 58 -14.73 -8.28 1.19
C MET A 58 -14.97 -8.23 -0.33
N HIS A 59 -15.15 -9.40 -0.93
CA HIS A 59 -15.43 -9.56 -2.34
C HIS A 59 -16.57 -10.57 -2.56
N LYS A 60 -17.38 -10.38 -3.61
CA LYS A 60 -18.61 -11.16 -3.84
C LYS A 60 -18.33 -12.64 -4.15
N ASN A 61 -17.29 -12.89 -4.95
CA ASN A 61 -17.05 -14.20 -5.58
C ASN A 61 -15.72 -14.84 -5.16
N MET A 62 -14.95 -14.18 -4.31
CA MET A 62 -13.62 -14.64 -3.89
C MET A 62 -13.50 -14.44 -2.38
N SER A 63 -13.03 -15.46 -1.68
CA SER A 63 -12.64 -15.39 -0.27
C SER A 63 -11.22 -14.85 -0.13
N ASN A 64 -10.84 -14.45 1.10
CA ASN A 64 -9.45 -14.12 1.46
C ASN A 64 -8.81 -13.05 0.56
N VAL A 65 -9.62 -12.08 0.09
CA VAL A 65 -9.16 -11.04 -0.83
C VAL A 65 -8.51 -9.89 -0.07
N LEU A 66 -7.28 -9.55 -0.38
CA LEU A 66 -6.66 -8.30 0.07
C LEU A 66 -6.73 -7.25 -1.04
N CYS A 67 -6.89 -6.00 -0.63
CA CYS A 67 -6.75 -4.82 -1.47
C CYS A 67 -5.35 -4.22 -1.25
N LEU A 68 -4.60 -4.03 -2.34
CA LEU A 68 -3.32 -3.33 -2.34
C LEU A 68 -3.47 -2.03 -3.13
N LYS A 69 -3.35 -0.90 -2.42
CA LYS A 69 -3.27 0.44 -3.03
C LYS A 69 -1.83 0.94 -3.00
N THR A 70 -1.36 1.45 -4.13
CA THR A 70 0.03 1.89 -4.33
C THR A 70 0.14 3.43 -4.36
N ALA A 71 1.37 3.97 -4.28
CA ALA A 71 1.61 5.41 -4.31
C ALA A 71 1.07 6.11 -5.57
N ASP A 72 1.13 5.43 -6.72
CA ASP A 72 0.58 5.92 -7.99
C ASP A 72 -0.94 5.67 -8.12
N SER A 73 -1.63 5.46 -7.00
CA SER A 73 -3.08 5.25 -6.91
C SER A 73 -3.63 4.03 -7.66
N ARG A 74 -2.77 3.10 -8.13
CA ARG A 74 -3.25 1.80 -8.61
C ARG A 74 -3.79 0.98 -7.46
N VAL A 75 -4.83 0.20 -7.77
CA VAL A 75 -5.52 -0.69 -6.84
C VAL A 75 -5.52 -2.09 -7.44
N PHE A 76 -5.04 -3.05 -6.67
CA PHE A 76 -5.01 -4.48 -6.99
C PHE A 76 -5.85 -5.24 -5.97
N TYR A 77 -6.62 -6.21 -6.45
CA TYR A 77 -7.27 -7.20 -5.59
C TYR A 77 -6.55 -8.52 -5.78
N ILE A 78 -6.08 -9.10 -4.68
CA ILE A 78 -5.33 -10.36 -4.68
C ILE A 78 -6.08 -11.31 -3.76
N ALA A 79 -6.49 -12.47 -4.28
CA ALA A 79 -7.08 -13.53 -3.47
C ALA A 79 -5.96 -14.44 -2.99
N ALA A 80 -5.87 -14.65 -1.68
CA ALA A 80 -4.96 -15.61 -1.08
C ALA A 80 -5.63 -16.99 -0.96
N GLU A 81 -4.84 -18.04 -0.77
CA GLU A 81 -5.32 -19.41 -0.63
C GLU A 81 -6.05 -19.62 0.70
N SER A 82 -5.60 -18.93 1.77
CA SER A 82 -6.22 -18.99 3.10
C SER A 82 -6.34 -17.62 3.77
N GLU A 83 -7.11 -17.56 4.87
CA GLU A 83 -7.22 -16.34 5.70
C GLU A 83 -5.88 -15.99 6.35
N GLU A 84 -5.13 -17.00 6.80
CA GLU A 84 -3.80 -16.85 7.38
C GLU A 84 -2.82 -16.28 6.35
N GLU A 85 -2.83 -16.80 5.12
CA GLU A 85 -1.97 -16.31 4.05
C GLU A 85 -2.32 -14.85 3.70
N GLN A 86 -3.61 -14.52 3.59
CA GLN A 86 -4.07 -13.15 3.38
C GLN A 86 -3.54 -12.21 4.48
N LYS A 87 -3.63 -12.62 5.74
CA LYS A 87 -3.15 -11.86 6.89
C LYS A 87 -1.64 -11.64 6.81
N ILE A 88 -0.86 -12.69 6.54
CA ILE A 88 0.61 -12.62 6.39
C ILE A 88 0.99 -11.64 5.27
N TRP A 89 0.32 -11.71 4.12
CA TRP A 89 0.57 -10.78 3.01
C TRP A 89 0.26 -9.33 3.38
N VAL A 90 -0.88 -9.07 4.03
CA VAL A 90 -1.25 -7.72 4.49
C VAL A 90 -0.22 -7.18 5.47
N GLU A 91 0.18 -7.97 6.47
CA GLU A 91 1.15 -7.57 7.50
C GLU A 91 2.53 -7.30 6.89
N THR A 92 3.01 -8.21 6.05
CA THR A 92 4.35 -8.12 5.44
C THR A 92 4.45 -6.94 4.48
N ILE A 93 3.45 -6.73 3.61
CA ILE A 93 3.44 -5.57 2.70
C ILE A 93 3.45 -4.27 3.49
N ASN A 94 2.61 -4.16 4.53
CA ASN A 94 2.51 -2.95 5.33
C ASN A 94 3.78 -2.70 6.15
N LEU A 95 4.42 -3.75 6.68
CA LEU A 95 5.70 -3.64 7.38
C LEU A 95 6.81 -3.11 6.46
N ILE A 96 6.96 -3.70 5.26
CA ILE A 96 7.96 -3.26 4.28
C ILE A 96 7.69 -1.81 3.85
N ALA A 97 6.43 -1.49 3.53
CA ALA A 97 6.06 -0.14 3.14
C ALA A 97 6.32 0.86 4.28
N ALA A 98 5.97 0.52 5.52
CA ALA A 98 6.22 1.38 6.68
C ALA A 98 7.70 1.61 6.93
N ARG A 99 8.52 0.55 6.83
CA ARG A 99 9.96 0.59 7.12
C ARG A 99 10.74 1.39 6.08
N TYR A 100 10.38 1.26 4.80
CA TYR A 100 11.19 1.81 3.72
C TYR A 100 10.56 3.00 2.99
N SER A 101 9.34 3.44 3.31
CA SER A 101 8.80 4.66 2.69
C SER A 101 9.52 5.91 3.22
N ALA A 102 10.16 6.65 2.32
CA ALA A 102 10.81 7.91 2.66
C ALA A 102 9.79 9.00 3.01
N PRO A 103 10.15 10.02 3.81
CA PRO A 103 9.29 11.18 4.01
C PRO A 103 8.89 11.84 2.67
N PRO A 104 7.64 12.32 2.50
CA PRO A 104 7.25 13.09 1.32
C PRO A 104 8.12 14.33 1.16
N LEU A 105 8.41 14.69 -0.09
CA LEU A 105 9.16 15.91 -0.38
C LEU A 105 8.33 17.14 0.01
N ILE A 106 9.02 18.19 0.45
CA ILE A 106 8.39 19.47 0.77
C ILE A 106 7.62 19.96 -0.47
N SER A 107 6.33 20.25 -0.29
CA SER A 107 5.54 20.87 -1.35
C SER A 107 5.96 22.32 -1.48
N THR A 108 6.14 22.80 -2.70
CA THR A 108 6.39 24.23 -2.99
C THR A 108 5.12 25.08 -2.78
N SER A 109 3.97 24.43 -2.57
CA SER A 109 2.68 25.07 -2.33
C SER A 109 2.30 25.02 -0.86
N ASN A 110 1.72 26.12 -0.39
CA ASN A 110 1.10 26.23 0.93
C ASN A 110 -0.23 25.45 0.99
N ASN A 111 -0.80 25.12 -0.18
CA ASN A 111 -2.02 24.32 -0.32
C ASN A 111 -1.67 22.88 -0.72
N ILE A 112 -1.37 22.05 0.28
CA ILE A 112 -1.00 20.64 0.11
C ILE A 112 -2.14 19.80 -0.47
N GLU A 113 -3.38 20.27 -0.43
CA GLU A 113 -4.51 19.53 -1.01
C GLU A 113 -4.63 19.68 -2.52
N GLU A 114 -4.42 20.89 -3.03
CA GLU A 114 -4.35 21.14 -4.47
C GLU A 114 -3.04 20.61 -5.05
N HIS A 115 -1.97 20.64 -4.24
CA HIS A 115 -0.63 20.23 -4.62
C HIS A 115 -0.06 19.22 -3.61
N PRO A 116 -0.50 17.94 -3.69
CA PRO A 116 -0.03 16.90 -2.81
C PRO A 116 1.49 16.76 -2.86
N GLN A 117 2.08 16.51 -1.70
CA GLN A 117 3.51 16.26 -1.57
C GLN A 117 3.92 15.06 -2.43
N VAL A 118 5.08 15.18 -3.08
CA VAL A 118 5.62 14.09 -3.90
C VAL A 118 6.09 12.98 -2.97
N LEU A 119 5.59 11.76 -3.22
CA LEU A 119 5.98 10.55 -2.50
C LEU A 119 7.21 9.93 -3.17
N PRO A 120 8.39 9.91 -2.53
CA PRO A 120 9.58 9.35 -3.15
C PRO A 120 9.50 7.83 -3.30
N SER A 121 10.07 7.31 -4.38
CA SER A 121 10.16 5.87 -4.60
C SER A 121 11.45 5.23 -4.10
N PHE A 122 12.37 6.02 -3.54
CA PHE A 122 13.62 5.52 -2.96
C PHE A 122 13.42 5.10 -1.49
N PRO A 123 14.23 4.16 -0.98
CA PRO A 123 14.13 3.72 0.41
C PRO A 123 14.41 4.84 1.42
N SER A 124 13.68 4.86 2.52
CA SER A 124 13.87 5.82 3.61
C SER A 124 15.31 5.80 4.12
N PRO A 125 15.97 6.97 4.31
CA PRO A 125 17.26 7.06 4.99
C PRO A 125 17.11 6.99 6.52
N LEU A 126 15.87 6.95 7.04
CA LEU A 126 15.60 6.94 8.47
C LEU A 126 15.86 5.55 9.07
N SER A 127 16.42 5.54 10.28
CA SER A 127 16.47 4.33 11.11
C SER A 127 15.07 3.87 11.52
N LEU A 128 14.92 2.63 11.98
CA LEU A 128 13.63 2.08 12.43
C LEU A 128 12.99 2.97 13.52
N LYS A 129 13.77 3.43 14.50
CA LYS A 129 13.30 4.32 15.57
C LYS A 129 12.78 5.65 15.01
N GLN A 130 13.54 6.27 14.11
CA GLN A 130 13.13 7.51 13.44
C GLN A 130 11.88 7.31 12.59
N GLN A 131 11.72 6.13 11.97
CA GLN A 131 10.54 5.79 11.18
C GLN A 131 9.29 5.68 12.06
N VAL A 132 9.42 5.13 13.28
CA VAL A 132 8.34 5.09 14.29
C VAL A 132 7.95 6.50 14.72
N GLU A 133 8.93 7.32 15.10
CA GLU A 133 8.71 8.72 15.53
C GLU A 133 8.05 9.55 14.41
N TYR A 134 8.56 9.42 13.19
CA TYR A 134 8.02 10.09 12.02
C TYR A 134 6.56 9.69 11.73
N THR A 135 6.26 8.39 11.82
CA THR A 135 4.90 7.89 11.61
C THR A 135 3.92 8.45 12.64
N LYS A 136 4.33 8.52 13.92
CA LYS A 136 3.52 9.12 15.00
C LYS A 136 3.27 10.61 14.77
N TYR A 137 4.30 11.34 14.35
CA TYR A 137 4.17 12.74 13.95
C TYR A 137 3.18 12.93 12.79
N LYS A 138 3.25 12.10 11.74
CA LYS A 138 2.31 12.19 10.62
C LYS A 138 0.87 11.88 11.02
N ILE A 139 0.65 10.98 11.98
CA ILE A 139 -0.69 10.74 12.54
C ILE A 139 -1.21 11.99 13.23
N SER A 140 -0.43 12.61 14.12
CA SER A 140 -0.87 13.80 14.87
C SER A 140 -1.14 14.98 13.93
N GLU A 141 -0.29 15.18 12.93
CA GLU A 141 -0.46 16.20 11.90
C GLU A 141 -1.76 15.99 11.09
N ASN A 142 -2.01 14.78 10.56
CA ASN A 142 -3.24 14.49 9.81
C ASN A 142 -4.49 14.60 10.69
N MET A 143 -4.42 14.19 11.96
CA MET A 143 -5.50 14.37 12.93
C MET A 143 -5.81 15.86 13.15
N PHE A 144 -4.78 16.68 13.35
CA PHE A 144 -4.94 18.12 13.52
C PHE A 144 -5.60 18.77 12.29
N TYR A 145 -5.17 18.43 11.07
CA TYR A 145 -5.81 18.90 9.84
C TYR A 145 -7.27 18.47 9.73
N SER A 146 -7.62 17.25 10.16
CA SER A 146 -9.00 16.77 10.13
C SER A 146 -9.92 17.52 11.11
N VAL A 147 -9.41 17.88 12.30
CA VAL A 147 -10.18 18.60 13.34
C VAL A 147 -10.37 20.08 12.98
N THR A 148 -9.30 20.74 12.53
CA THR A 148 -9.34 22.16 12.13
C THR A 148 -10.31 22.41 10.97
N ARG A 149 -10.44 21.45 10.04
CA ARG A 149 -11.42 21.54 8.94
C ARG A 149 -12.86 21.31 9.35
N ARG A 150 -13.12 20.36 10.25
CA ARG A 150 -14.46 20.17 10.82
C ARG A 150 -14.97 21.45 11.49
N SER A 151 -14.08 22.20 12.15
CA SER A 151 -14.40 23.51 12.72
C SER A 151 -14.81 24.56 11.67
N ARG A 152 -14.37 24.41 10.41
CA ARG A 152 -14.73 25.27 9.27
C ARG A 152 -15.96 24.78 8.48
N LYS A 153 -16.65 23.72 8.96
CA LYS A 153 -17.72 22.98 8.24
C LYS A 153 -17.27 22.30 6.94
N ASP A 154 -15.97 22.16 6.72
CA ASP A 154 -15.42 21.41 5.59
C ASP A 154 -15.14 19.97 6.01
N SER A 155 -15.64 19.00 5.25
CA SER A 155 -15.26 17.59 5.44
C SER A 155 -13.74 17.42 5.21
N PRO A 156 -13.06 16.54 5.98
CA PRO A 156 -11.67 16.18 5.68
C PRO A 156 -11.56 15.72 4.23
N SER A 157 -10.50 16.11 3.52
CA SER A 157 -10.32 15.62 2.15
C SER A 157 -10.13 14.10 2.17
N LYS A 158 -10.59 13.43 1.12
CA LYS A 158 -10.40 11.97 0.93
C LYS A 158 -8.92 11.57 1.01
N ASN A 159 -8.01 12.51 0.72
CA ASN A 159 -6.58 12.30 0.84
C ASN A 159 -6.13 12.26 2.30
N THR A 160 -6.52 13.23 3.14
CA THR A 160 -6.18 13.25 4.57
C THR A 160 -6.68 12.00 5.31
N GLU A 161 -7.90 11.55 5.01
CA GLU A 161 -8.44 10.32 5.61
C GLU A 161 -7.63 9.08 5.20
N TYR A 162 -7.25 9.00 3.93
CA TYR A 162 -6.41 7.93 3.41
C TYR A 162 -5.01 7.92 4.03
N GLU A 163 -4.38 9.09 4.14
CA GLU A 163 -3.06 9.27 4.75
C GLU A 163 -3.08 8.90 6.23
N LEU A 164 -4.10 9.35 6.98
CA LEU A 164 -4.29 8.99 8.37
C LEU A 164 -4.42 7.48 8.53
N LYS A 165 -5.23 6.82 7.69
CA LYS A 165 -5.37 5.36 7.69
C LYS A 165 -4.02 4.68 7.41
N ARG A 166 -3.28 5.15 6.41
CA ARG A 166 -1.97 4.59 6.03
C ARG A 166 -0.96 4.69 7.18
N TYR A 167 -0.77 5.87 7.75
CA TYR A 167 0.18 6.04 8.84
C TYR A 167 -0.25 5.31 10.12
N THR A 168 -1.55 5.18 10.39
CA THR A 168 -2.04 4.36 11.51
C THR A 168 -1.64 2.89 11.35
N VAL A 169 -1.79 2.34 10.14
CA VAL A 169 -1.36 0.97 9.84
C VAL A 169 0.16 0.83 9.93
N TYR A 170 0.91 1.82 9.43
CA TYR A 170 2.37 1.81 9.52
C TYR A 170 2.86 1.83 10.97
N SER A 171 2.24 2.63 11.85
CA SER A 171 2.63 2.70 13.26
C SER A 171 2.51 1.32 13.90
N ARG A 172 1.39 0.63 13.68
CA ARG A 172 1.16 -0.72 14.20
C ARG A 172 2.14 -1.74 13.63
N ALA A 173 2.41 -1.67 12.32
CA ALA A 173 3.35 -2.58 11.67
C ALA A 173 4.77 -2.41 12.23
N LEU A 174 5.22 -1.17 12.45
CA LEU A 174 6.55 -0.88 13.00
C LEU A 174 6.66 -1.25 14.49
N GLU A 175 5.60 -1.06 15.27
CA GLU A 175 5.57 -1.47 16.68
C GLU A 175 5.65 -2.99 16.86
N ASN A 176 5.16 -3.76 15.88
CA ASN A 176 5.24 -5.22 15.87
C ASN A 176 6.46 -5.75 15.09
N ALA A 177 7.36 -4.88 14.60
CA ALA A 177 8.46 -5.28 13.71
C ALA A 177 9.39 -6.36 14.32
N ASP A 178 9.57 -6.34 15.64
CA ASP A 178 10.41 -7.30 16.36
C ASP A 178 9.84 -8.73 16.35
N GLN A 179 8.53 -8.90 16.16
CA GLN A 179 7.91 -10.22 16.05
C GLN A 179 8.23 -10.91 14.71
N TYR A 180 8.53 -10.14 13.66
CA TYR A 180 8.79 -10.64 12.31
C TYR A 180 10.28 -10.79 11.99
N LEU A 181 11.16 -10.17 12.77
CA LEU A 181 12.63 -10.30 12.63
C LEU A 181 13.16 -11.65 13.13
N ASN A 182 12.36 -12.43 13.86
CA ASN A 182 12.74 -13.75 14.39
C ASN A 182 12.30 -14.94 13.50
N VAL A 183 11.77 -14.70 12.30
CA VAL A 183 11.27 -15.77 11.40
C VAL A 183 12.20 -16.03 10.20
N GLN A 184 13.40 -15.44 10.18
CA GLN A 184 14.42 -15.76 9.18
C GLN A 184 15.80 -15.98 9.82
N MET A 185 16.02 -17.21 10.30
CA MET A 185 17.26 -17.99 10.12
C MET A 185 16.90 -19.46 9.95
#